data_AF-A0A3A4Y8M6-F1
#
_entry.id   AF-A0A3A4Y8M6-F1
#
_cell.length_a   1.000
_cell.length_b   1.000
_cell.length_c   1.000
_cell.angle_alpha   90.00
_cell.angle_beta   90.00
_cell.angle_gamma   90.00
#
_symmetry.space_group_name_H-M   'P 1'
#
loop_
_entity.id
_entity.type
_entity.pdbx_description
1 polymer ?
#
loop_
_entity_poly.entity_id
_entity_poly.type
_entity_poly.pdbx_seq_one_letter_code
_entity_poly.pdbx_strand_id
1 'polypeptide(L)'
;MSRSDRNPQYYCPLNDKFISLNEADLLVVSREAKEDLPPPGEPVAKSNIVLRRAYEAEAEEVEDMCRYFWDETEIFCFDQTFDLNECVNFLALAEGEIAGLISWKRLGEAQIVVVLNVYPEFQGQGLGRMLLKEVMEQGRKQGCRVIRVATSNDDLPALCLYQRMGFQLTAVVPDVLRQHHDEEITGFAGIPVRDELRLERRL
;
A
#
# COMPACT_ATOMS: atom_id res chain seq x y z
N MET A 1 0.83 -1.53 -21.01
CA MET A 1 0.68 -0.32 -20.16
C MET A 1 -0.79 -0.16 -19.80
N SER A 2 -1.12 -0.52 -18.56
CA SER A 2 -2.45 -0.40 -17.97
C SER A 2 -2.84 1.08 -17.81
N ARG A 3 -4.07 1.37 -17.37
CA ARG A 3 -4.43 2.76 -17.02
C ARG A 3 -3.73 3.22 -15.74
N SER A 4 -3.52 2.33 -14.77
CA SER A 4 -2.87 2.63 -13.50
C SER A 4 -1.39 3.00 -13.64
N ASP A 5 -0.69 2.43 -14.64
CA ASP A 5 0.70 2.73 -14.99
C ASP A 5 0.96 4.20 -15.32
N ARG A 6 -0.11 4.96 -15.65
CA ARG A 6 -0.07 6.38 -16.00
C ARG A 6 -0.63 7.28 -14.91
N ASN A 7 -1.31 6.72 -13.91
CA ASN A 7 -1.81 7.51 -12.79
C ASN A 7 -0.63 7.93 -11.93
N PRO A 8 -0.61 9.17 -11.40
CA PRO A 8 0.42 9.57 -10.48
C PRO A 8 0.34 8.75 -9.19
N GLN A 9 1.41 8.07 -8.81
CA GLN A 9 1.45 7.27 -7.57
C GLN A 9 2.46 7.82 -6.57
N TYR A 10 3.34 8.71 -7.00
CA TYR A 10 4.38 9.31 -6.18
C TYR A 10 4.51 10.80 -6.45
N TYR A 11 5.17 11.50 -5.54
CA TYR A 11 5.53 12.91 -5.68
C TYR A 11 7.05 13.05 -5.79
N CYS A 12 7.50 13.81 -6.79
CA CYS A 12 8.89 14.17 -6.97
C CYS A 12 9.17 15.55 -6.36
N PRO A 13 9.87 15.62 -5.21
CA PRO A 13 10.12 16.89 -4.52
C PRO A 13 11.13 17.79 -5.25
N LEU A 14 11.90 17.25 -6.21
CA LEU A 14 12.94 18.01 -6.91
C LEU A 14 12.40 18.89 -8.04
N ASN A 15 11.18 18.61 -8.52
CA ASN A 15 10.53 19.38 -9.58
C ASN A 15 9.04 19.64 -9.33
N ASP A 16 8.58 19.42 -8.09
CA ASP A 16 7.21 19.69 -7.64
C ASP A 16 6.14 19.05 -8.54
N LYS A 17 6.28 17.74 -8.79
CA LYS A 17 5.44 17.01 -9.74
C LYS A 17 4.95 15.69 -9.18
N PHE A 18 3.66 15.41 -9.35
CA PHE A 18 3.13 14.06 -9.20
C PHE A 18 3.47 13.21 -10.43
N ILE A 19 4.06 12.05 -10.18
CA ILE A 19 4.64 11.17 -11.20
C ILE A 19 4.07 9.77 -11.10
N SER A 20 3.98 9.12 -12.26
CA SER A 20 3.56 7.72 -12.37
C SER A 20 4.63 6.75 -11.88
N LEU A 21 4.25 5.48 -11.70
CA LEU A 21 5.17 4.39 -11.33
C LEU A 21 6.36 4.30 -12.30
N ASN A 22 6.11 4.47 -13.60
CA ASN A 22 7.13 4.39 -14.66
C ASN A 22 8.10 5.58 -14.71
N GLU A 23 7.71 6.72 -14.14
CA GLU A 23 8.56 7.90 -14.01
C GLU A 23 9.35 7.89 -12.69
N ALA A 24 8.96 7.06 -11.73
CA ALA A 24 9.51 7.05 -10.38
C ALA A 24 10.88 6.36 -10.31
N ASP A 25 11.78 6.93 -9.50
CA ASP A 25 13.11 6.40 -9.22
C ASP A 25 13.46 6.59 -7.73
N LEU A 26 14.50 5.91 -7.24
CA LEU A 26 14.92 5.93 -5.85
C LEU A 26 15.87 7.10 -5.56
N LEU A 27 15.39 8.07 -4.77
CA LEU A 27 16.22 9.15 -4.24
C LEU A 27 16.85 8.77 -2.88
N VAL A 28 18.18 8.77 -2.80
CA VAL A 28 18.94 8.56 -1.56
C VAL A 28 19.46 9.89 -1.04
N VAL A 29 19.03 10.28 0.16
CA VAL A 29 19.42 11.53 0.84
C VAL A 29 19.70 11.29 2.32
N SER A 30 20.38 12.23 2.98
CA SER A 30 20.52 12.19 4.45
C SER A 30 19.16 12.37 5.13
N ARG A 31 19.07 11.98 6.41
CA ARG A 31 17.83 12.18 7.19
C ARG A 31 17.46 13.65 7.32
N GLU A 32 18.46 14.51 7.52
CA GLU A 32 18.31 15.96 7.59
C GLU A 32 17.82 16.52 6.25
N ALA A 33 18.50 16.20 5.14
CA ALA A 33 18.09 16.68 3.82
C ALA A 33 16.69 16.21 3.43
N LYS A 34 16.25 15.04 3.93
CA LYS A 34 14.88 14.56 3.72
C LYS A 34 13.82 15.44 4.40
N GLU A 35 14.13 16.04 5.54
CA GLU A 35 13.20 16.94 6.26
C GLU A 35 13.01 18.27 5.52
N ASP A 36 14.03 18.69 4.75
CA ASP A 36 14.00 19.91 3.94
C ASP A 36 13.35 19.72 2.55
N LEU A 37 13.04 18.48 2.14
CA LEU A 37 12.37 18.23 0.86
C LEU A 37 10.93 18.77 0.93
N PRO A 38 10.45 19.45 -0.14
CA PRO A 38 9.05 19.82 -0.26
C PRO A 38 8.11 18.63 0.00
N PRO A 39 7.05 18.80 0.81
CA PRO A 39 6.06 17.77 0.99
C PRO A 39 5.18 17.64 -0.27
N PRO A 40 4.54 16.48 -0.50
CA PRO A 40 3.66 16.29 -1.65
C PRO A 40 2.37 17.13 -1.63
N GLY A 41 1.99 17.65 -0.46
CA GLY A 41 0.79 18.43 -0.26
C GLY A 41 0.85 19.16 1.07
N GLU A 42 -0.21 19.89 1.41
CA GLU A 42 -0.29 20.58 2.69
C GLU A 42 -0.25 19.56 3.85
N PRO A 43 0.56 19.79 4.89
CA PRO A 43 0.58 18.93 6.06
C PRO A 43 -0.79 18.91 6.74
N VAL A 44 -1.38 17.73 6.84
CA VAL A 44 -2.66 17.53 7.52
C VAL A 44 -2.42 17.27 8.99
N ALA A 45 -3.03 18.10 9.84
CA ALA A 45 -2.93 17.90 11.29
C ALA A 45 -3.49 16.53 11.67
N LYS A 46 -2.79 15.79 12.55
CA LYS A 46 -3.24 14.44 12.99
C LYS A 46 -4.65 14.43 13.59
N SER A 47 -5.10 15.53 14.19
CA SER A 47 -6.47 15.70 14.70
C SER A 47 -7.54 15.70 13.60
N ASN A 48 -7.14 15.98 12.36
CA ASN A 48 -7.99 16.03 11.18
C ASN A 48 -7.90 14.73 10.36
N ILE A 49 -7.15 13.73 10.85
CA ILE A 49 -7.07 12.41 10.24
C ILE A 49 -8.04 11.48 10.98
N VAL A 50 -8.97 10.90 10.24
CA VAL A 50 -9.94 9.93 10.77
C VAL A 50 -9.69 8.57 10.14
N LEU A 51 -9.46 7.55 10.96
CA LEU A 51 -9.47 6.16 10.51
C LEU A 51 -10.82 5.54 10.84
N ARG A 52 -11.47 4.94 9.84
CA ARG A 52 -12.71 4.20 10.07
C ARG A 52 -12.92 3.12 9.03
N ARG A 53 -13.80 2.17 9.34
CA ARG A 53 -14.30 1.23 8.36
C ARG A 53 -15.01 1.99 7.22
N ALA A 54 -14.83 1.52 5.99
CA ALA A 54 -15.62 1.95 4.86
C ALA A 54 -17.10 1.57 5.08
N TYR A 55 -18.01 2.43 4.69
CA TYR A 55 -19.44 2.13 4.66
C TYR A 55 -19.77 1.32 3.40
N GLU A 56 -20.89 0.59 3.42
CA GLU A 56 -21.35 -0.17 2.24
C GLU A 56 -21.61 0.73 1.03
N ALA A 57 -22.06 1.97 1.27
CA ALA A 57 -22.28 2.96 0.23
C ALA A 57 -20.97 3.49 -0.39
N GLU A 58 -19.81 3.20 0.21
CA GLU A 58 -18.49 3.64 -0.26
C GLU A 58 -17.72 2.51 -0.99
N ALA A 59 -18.42 1.45 -1.41
CA ALA A 59 -17.79 0.32 -2.10
C ALA A 59 -17.18 0.76 -3.44
N GLU A 60 -17.84 1.64 -4.18
CA GLU A 60 -17.35 2.15 -5.47
C GLU A 60 -16.07 2.97 -5.29
N GLU A 61 -15.99 3.84 -4.28
CA GLU A 61 -14.80 4.64 -3.96
C GLU A 61 -13.62 3.77 -3.54
N VAL A 62 -13.88 2.69 -2.78
CA VAL A 62 -12.86 1.71 -2.39
C VAL A 62 -12.30 0.99 -3.64
N GLU A 63 -13.17 0.56 -4.54
CA GLU A 63 -12.76 -0.07 -5.79
C GLU A 63 -12.05 0.91 -6.73
N ASP A 64 -12.50 2.16 -6.82
CA ASP A 64 -11.88 3.21 -7.63
C ASP A 64 -10.47 3.52 -7.15
N MET A 65 -10.25 3.55 -5.84
CA MET A 65 -8.90 3.67 -5.30
C MET A 65 -8.04 2.47 -5.70
N CYS A 66 -8.58 1.24 -5.68
CA CYS A 66 -7.80 0.07 -6.12
C CYS A 66 -7.48 0.13 -7.62
N ARG A 67 -8.45 0.47 -8.46
CA ARG A 67 -8.25 0.68 -9.91
C ARG A 67 -7.26 1.80 -10.19
N TYR A 68 -7.23 2.86 -9.38
CA TYR A 68 -6.28 3.95 -9.53
C TYR A 68 -4.82 3.46 -9.43
N PHE A 69 -4.51 2.61 -8.44
CA PHE A 69 -3.16 2.12 -8.19
C PHE A 69 -2.80 0.87 -9.01
N TRP A 70 -3.75 -0.03 -9.26
CA TRP A 70 -3.47 -1.37 -9.77
C TRP A 70 -4.27 -1.77 -11.03
N ASP A 71 -5.26 -0.97 -11.46
CA ASP A 71 -6.22 -1.30 -12.55
C ASP A 71 -7.02 -2.60 -12.30
N GLU A 72 -7.04 -3.08 -11.05
CA GLU A 72 -7.63 -4.35 -10.62
C GLU A 72 -8.36 -4.19 -9.28
N THR A 73 -9.31 -5.09 -9.00
CA THR A 73 -10.04 -5.18 -7.72
C THR A 73 -9.98 -6.57 -7.10
N GLU A 74 -9.49 -7.55 -7.85
CA GLU A 74 -9.14 -8.88 -7.37
C GLU A 74 -7.63 -8.95 -7.20
N ILE A 75 -7.15 -9.15 -5.98
CA ILE A 75 -5.72 -9.07 -5.67
C ILE A 75 -5.15 -10.46 -5.45
N PHE A 76 -4.16 -10.83 -6.26
CA PHE A 76 -3.44 -12.08 -6.10
C PHE A 76 -2.28 -11.92 -5.10
N CYS A 77 -2.35 -12.64 -3.98
CA CYS A 77 -1.21 -12.80 -3.07
C CYS A 77 -1.34 -14.09 -2.25
N PHE A 78 -0.22 -14.59 -1.70
CA PHE A 78 -0.20 -15.83 -0.92
C PHE A 78 -0.89 -17.02 -1.64
N ASP A 79 -0.59 -17.17 -2.93
CA ASP A 79 -1.08 -18.26 -3.79
C ASP A 79 -2.60 -18.31 -3.95
N GLN A 80 -3.31 -17.19 -3.71
CA GLN A 80 -4.75 -17.09 -3.87
C GLN A 80 -5.18 -15.68 -4.30
N THR A 81 -6.38 -15.58 -4.84
CA THR A 81 -6.99 -14.30 -5.23
C THR A 81 -7.98 -13.84 -4.15
N PHE A 82 -7.93 -12.56 -3.80
CA PHE A 82 -8.82 -11.92 -2.84
C PHE A 82 -9.70 -10.89 -3.55
N ASP A 83 -11.01 -11.07 -3.48
CA ASP A 83 -11.97 -10.02 -3.84
C ASP A 83 -12.01 -8.95 -2.72
N LEU A 84 -11.83 -7.69 -3.10
CA LEU A 84 -11.88 -6.54 -2.20
C LEU A 84 -13.22 -6.39 -1.47
N ASN A 85 -14.32 -6.80 -2.10
CA ASN A 85 -15.66 -6.75 -1.51
C ASN A 85 -15.85 -7.79 -0.40
N GLU A 86 -15.02 -8.83 -0.37
CA GLU A 86 -14.98 -9.82 0.72
C GLU A 86 -14.00 -9.46 1.84
N CYS A 87 -13.26 -8.35 1.68
CA CYS A 87 -12.30 -7.88 2.68
C CYS A 87 -12.94 -6.92 3.68
N VAL A 88 -12.28 -6.76 4.82
CA VAL A 88 -12.54 -5.61 5.70
C VAL A 88 -11.76 -4.42 5.15
N ASN A 89 -12.47 -3.36 4.78
CA ASN A 89 -11.90 -2.14 4.20
C ASN A 89 -11.93 -1.01 5.25
N PHE A 90 -10.77 -0.40 5.53
CA PHE A 90 -10.65 0.83 6.32
C PHE A 90 -10.11 1.96 5.47
N LEU A 91 -10.71 3.12 5.66
CA LEU A 91 -10.30 4.37 5.03
C LEU A 91 -9.56 5.24 6.05
N ALA A 92 -8.53 5.91 5.57
CA ALA A 92 -8.00 7.09 6.21
C ALA A 92 -8.56 8.33 5.50
N LEU A 93 -9.25 9.17 6.25
CA LEU A 93 -9.76 10.44 5.76
C LEU A 93 -8.88 11.57 6.26
N ALA A 94 -8.43 12.44 5.35
CA ALA A 94 -7.71 13.67 5.65
C ALA A 94 -8.63 14.85 5.34
N GLU A 95 -8.96 15.65 6.35
CA GLU A 95 -9.87 16.81 6.20
C GLU A 95 -11.27 16.44 5.63
N GLY A 96 -11.67 15.18 5.82
CA GLY A 96 -12.94 14.65 5.32
C GLY A 96 -12.86 13.98 3.94
N GLU A 97 -11.71 14.03 3.27
CA GLU A 97 -11.48 13.39 1.97
C GLU A 97 -10.76 12.06 2.13
N ILE A 98 -11.06 11.07 1.27
CA ILE A 98 -10.39 9.77 1.30
C ILE A 98 -8.94 9.96 0.86
N ALA A 99 -8.00 9.70 1.79
CA ALA A 99 -6.57 9.83 1.58
C ALA A 99 -5.85 8.48 1.47
N GLY A 100 -6.43 7.42 2.02
CA GLY A 100 -5.80 6.10 2.08
C GLY A 100 -6.80 4.98 2.31
N LEU A 101 -6.42 3.77 1.89
CA LEU A 101 -7.18 2.53 2.03
C LEU A 101 -6.26 1.44 2.58
N ILE A 102 -6.79 0.64 3.52
CA ILE A 102 -6.23 -0.66 3.86
C ILE A 102 -7.33 -1.72 3.86
N SER A 103 -7.05 -2.83 3.19
CA SER A 103 -7.95 -3.97 3.07
C SER A 103 -7.29 -5.20 3.66
N TRP A 104 -8.01 -5.99 4.45
CA TRP A 104 -7.49 -7.24 4.97
C TRP A 104 -8.55 -8.32 5.10
N LYS A 105 -8.10 -9.58 5.09
CA LYS A 105 -8.92 -10.77 5.34
C LYS A 105 -8.32 -11.58 6.47
N ARG A 106 -9.16 -12.09 7.36
CA ARG A 106 -8.73 -13.02 8.42
C ARG A 106 -8.73 -14.44 7.87
N LEU A 107 -7.60 -15.13 8.00
CA LEU A 107 -7.46 -16.56 7.69
C LEU A 107 -6.90 -17.29 8.92
N GLY A 108 -7.78 -17.95 9.66
CA GLY A 108 -7.43 -18.64 10.91
C GLY A 108 -6.88 -17.70 11.97
N GLU A 109 -5.61 -17.91 12.37
CA GLU A 109 -4.89 -17.10 13.35
C GLU A 109 -4.12 -15.92 12.73
N ALA A 110 -4.22 -15.71 11.42
CA ALA A 110 -3.56 -14.64 10.68
C ALA A 110 -4.55 -13.61 10.14
N GLN A 111 -4.13 -12.35 10.04
CA GLN A 111 -4.73 -11.39 9.11
C GLN A 111 -3.79 -11.15 7.94
N ILE A 112 -4.32 -11.24 6.73
CA ILE A 112 -3.61 -10.97 5.49
C ILE A 112 -3.98 -9.55 5.07
N VAL A 113 -3.00 -8.65 5.02
CA VAL A 113 -3.16 -7.35 4.37
C VAL A 113 -3.15 -7.59 2.86
N VAL A 114 -4.25 -7.23 2.22
CA VAL A 114 -4.50 -7.44 0.78
C VAL A 114 -4.17 -6.18 0.00
N VAL A 115 -4.58 -5.01 0.49
CA VAL A 115 -4.29 -3.71 -0.13
C VAL A 115 -3.83 -2.73 0.93
N LEU A 116 -2.85 -1.88 0.57
CA LEU A 116 -2.49 -0.68 1.31
C LEU A 116 -2.10 0.42 0.32
N ASN A 117 -2.96 1.41 0.15
CA ASN A 117 -2.74 2.53 -0.76
C ASN A 117 -2.88 3.87 -0.02
N VAL A 118 -2.09 4.87 -0.41
CA VAL A 118 -2.21 6.27 0.04
C VAL A 118 -2.01 7.16 -1.17
N TYR A 119 -2.97 8.04 -1.45
CA TYR A 119 -2.87 9.00 -2.55
C TYR A 119 -1.62 9.88 -2.41
N PRO A 120 -0.94 10.20 -3.52
CA PRO A 120 0.41 10.77 -3.47
C PRO A 120 0.51 12.09 -2.71
N GLU A 121 -0.51 12.95 -2.79
CA GLU A 121 -0.62 14.23 -2.06
C GLU A 121 -0.62 14.06 -0.53
N PHE A 122 -1.01 12.89 -0.03
CA PHE A 122 -1.03 12.58 1.40
C PHE A 122 0.14 11.67 1.84
N GLN A 123 1.03 11.28 0.93
CA GLN A 123 2.19 10.45 1.27
C GLN A 123 3.21 11.20 2.14
N GLY A 124 4.10 10.45 2.80
CA GLY A 124 5.11 11.04 3.70
C GLY A 124 4.56 11.50 5.07
N GLN A 125 3.24 11.62 5.23
CA GLN A 125 2.60 12.11 6.46
C GLN A 125 2.30 11.00 7.50
N GLY A 126 2.65 9.75 7.20
CA GLY A 126 2.52 8.62 8.13
C GLY A 126 1.19 7.85 8.06
N LEU A 127 0.31 8.16 7.10
CA LEU A 127 -0.99 7.50 6.90
C LEU A 127 -0.87 5.98 6.71
N GLY A 128 0.06 5.50 5.88
CA GLY A 128 0.29 4.05 5.72
C GLY A 128 0.66 3.35 7.03
N ARG A 129 1.42 4.02 7.91
CA ARG A 129 1.73 3.52 9.26
C ARG A 129 0.50 3.52 10.16
N MET A 130 -0.38 4.52 10.04
CA MET A 130 -1.62 4.62 10.82
C MET A 130 -2.59 3.50 10.43
N LEU A 131 -2.79 3.29 9.13
CA LEU A 131 -3.60 2.20 8.56
C LEU A 131 -3.09 0.81 9.01
N LEU A 132 -1.79 0.54 8.88
CA LEU A 132 -1.23 -0.74 9.35
C LEU A 132 -1.40 -0.98 10.84
N LYS A 133 -1.32 0.07 11.67
CA LYS A 133 -1.56 -0.06 13.12
C LYS A 133 -3.00 -0.45 13.41
N GLU A 134 -3.95 0.07 12.66
CA GLU A 134 -5.37 -0.29 12.81
C GLU A 134 -5.58 -1.78 12.54
N VAL A 135 -5.03 -2.31 11.45
CA VAL A 135 -5.09 -3.77 11.18
C VAL A 135 -4.50 -4.55 12.35
N MET A 136 -3.34 -4.15 12.87
CA MET A 136 -2.73 -4.84 14.01
C MET A 136 -3.61 -4.80 15.26
N GLU A 137 -4.26 -3.68 15.54
CA GLU A 137 -5.17 -3.55 16.68
C GLU A 137 -6.40 -4.44 16.52
N GLN A 138 -7.01 -4.46 15.33
CA GLN A 138 -8.12 -5.35 15.01
C GLN A 138 -7.72 -6.82 15.11
N GLY A 139 -6.52 -7.17 14.64
CA GLY A 139 -5.95 -8.51 14.76
C GLY A 139 -5.84 -8.96 16.21
N ARG A 140 -5.31 -8.11 17.10
CA ARG A 140 -5.25 -8.41 18.54
C ARG A 140 -6.63 -8.63 19.14
N LYS A 141 -7.58 -7.74 18.85
CA LYS A 141 -8.98 -7.84 19.32
C LYS A 141 -9.64 -9.15 18.87
N GLN A 142 -9.28 -9.65 17.69
CA GLN A 142 -9.81 -10.87 17.09
C GLN A 142 -9.04 -12.15 17.50
N GLY A 143 -8.00 -12.03 18.32
CA GLY A 143 -7.16 -13.15 18.76
C GLY A 143 -6.21 -13.69 17.68
N CYS A 144 -5.89 -12.89 16.67
CA CYS A 144 -4.87 -13.25 15.68
C CYS A 144 -3.49 -13.19 16.33
N ARG A 145 -2.59 -14.07 15.88
CA ARG A 145 -1.19 -14.14 16.37
C ARG A 145 -0.21 -13.44 15.45
N VAL A 146 -0.58 -13.27 14.18
CA VAL A 146 0.31 -12.76 13.13
C VAL A 146 -0.45 -11.91 12.12
N ILE A 147 0.20 -10.87 11.62
CA ILE A 147 -0.19 -10.16 10.39
C ILE A 147 0.75 -10.60 9.29
N ARG A 148 0.21 -10.88 8.12
CA ARG A 148 0.95 -11.19 6.90
C ARG A 148 0.69 -10.11 5.87
N VAL A 149 1.71 -9.80 5.09
CA VAL A 149 1.62 -8.90 3.94
C VAL A 149 2.51 -9.43 2.84
N ALA A 150 2.05 -9.29 1.60
CA ALA A 150 2.85 -9.54 0.41
C ALA A 150 3.07 -8.21 -0.32
N THR A 151 4.18 -8.10 -1.03
CA THR A 151 4.48 -6.97 -1.92
C THR A 151 5.30 -7.48 -3.09
N SER A 152 5.22 -6.82 -4.24
CA SER A 152 6.09 -7.13 -5.37
C SER A 152 7.54 -6.73 -5.09
N ASN A 153 8.48 -7.34 -5.81
CA ASN A 153 9.91 -7.07 -5.66
C ASN A 153 10.34 -5.65 -6.04
N ASP A 154 9.56 -4.94 -6.85
CA ASP A 154 9.84 -3.56 -7.25
C ASP A 154 9.34 -2.52 -6.24
N ASP A 155 8.35 -2.86 -5.38
CA ASP A 155 7.77 -1.92 -4.41
C ASP A 155 8.69 -1.73 -3.17
N LEU A 156 9.82 -1.07 -3.43
CA LEU A 156 10.81 -0.68 -2.44
C LEU A 156 10.23 0.25 -1.35
N PRO A 157 9.34 1.23 -1.68
CA PRO A 157 8.69 2.05 -0.67
C PRO A 157 7.86 1.24 0.35
N ALA A 158 7.02 0.30 -0.11
CA ALA A 158 6.23 -0.54 0.79
C ALA A 158 7.12 -1.50 1.58
N LEU A 159 8.12 -2.13 0.95
CA LEU A 159 9.09 -2.97 1.64
C LEU A 159 9.79 -2.23 2.80
N CYS A 160 10.22 -0.98 2.55
CA CYS A 160 10.81 -0.11 3.57
C CYS A 160 9.80 0.20 4.70
N LEU A 161 8.55 0.52 4.37
CA LEU A 161 7.48 0.74 5.34
C LEU A 161 7.27 -0.48 6.25
N TYR A 162 7.10 -1.67 5.65
CA TYR A 162 6.83 -2.91 6.38
C TYR A 162 8.00 -3.27 7.31
N GLN A 163 9.25 -3.18 6.84
CA GLN A 163 10.41 -3.44 7.70
C GLN A 163 10.53 -2.43 8.85
N ARG A 164 10.29 -1.13 8.59
CA ARG A 164 10.24 -0.10 9.65
C ARG A 164 9.05 -0.26 10.60
N MET A 165 8.07 -1.08 10.22
CA MET A 165 6.95 -1.49 11.04
C MET A 165 7.20 -2.84 11.71
N GLY A 166 8.40 -3.41 11.64
CA GLY A 166 8.76 -4.65 12.33
C GLY A 166 8.21 -5.92 11.69
N PHE A 167 7.79 -5.85 10.42
CA PHE A 167 7.57 -7.04 9.62
C PHE A 167 8.92 -7.65 9.22
N GLN A 168 8.99 -8.97 9.31
CA GLN A 168 10.15 -9.76 8.90
C GLN A 168 9.86 -10.41 7.54
N LEU A 169 10.81 -10.33 6.61
CA LEU A 169 10.75 -11.10 5.37
C LEU A 169 10.85 -12.60 5.69
N THR A 170 9.89 -13.38 5.21
CA THR A 170 9.76 -14.82 5.52
C THR A 170 9.91 -15.70 4.29
N ALA A 171 9.55 -15.18 3.11
CA ALA A 171 9.75 -15.88 1.84
C ALA A 171 9.87 -14.90 0.68
N VAL A 172 10.51 -15.39 -0.38
CA VAL A 172 10.45 -14.85 -1.75
C VAL A 172 9.86 -15.96 -2.60
N VAL A 173 8.86 -15.64 -3.42
CA VAL A 173 8.28 -16.58 -4.40
C VAL A 173 8.64 -16.06 -5.78
N PRO A 174 9.71 -16.59 -6.39
CA PRO A 174 10.18 -16.10 -7.67
C PRO A 174 9.15 -16.27 -8.78
N ASP A 175 9.10 -15.32 -9.71
CA ASP A 175 8.29 -15.33 -10.94
C ASP A 175 6.76 -15.45 -10.78
N VAL A 176 6.23 -15.58 -9.57
CA VAL A 176 4.79 -15.85 -9.37
C VAL A 176 3.88 -14.74 -9.90
N LEU A 177 4.32 -13.47 -9.79
CA LEU A 177 3.54 -12.33 -10.29
C LEU A 177 3.64 -12.23 -11.81
N ARG A 178 4.84 -12.45 -12.36
CA ARG A 178 5.04 -12.50 -13.83
C ARG A 178 4.18 -13.59 -14.47
N GLN A 179 4.10 -14.75 -13.82
CA GLN A 179 3.25 -15.87 -14.26
C GLN A 179 1.76 -15.57 -14.11
N HIS A 180 1.37 -14.84 -13.07
CA HIS A 180 -0.03 -14.46 -12.84
C HIS A 180 -0.55 -13.50 -13.91
N HIS A 181 0.22 -12.46 -14.26
CA HIS A 181 -0.20 -11.45 -15.23
C HIS A 181 0.03 -11.87 -16.70
N ASP A 182 0.85 -12.89 -16.96
CA ASP A 182 1.26 -13.32 -18.32
C ASP A 182 1.85 -12.18 -19.19
N GLU A 183 2.38 -11.14 -18.54
CA GLU A 183 2.98 -9.95 -19.15
C GLU A 183 4.24 -9.54 -18.36
N GLU A 184 5.22 -8.96 -19.05
CA GLU A 184 6.35 -8.29 -18.40
C GLU A 184 5.94 -6.85 -18.05
N ILE A 185 5.73 -6.59 -16.76
CA ILE A 185 5.35 -5.28 -16.26
C ILE A 185 6.60 -4.57 -15.71
N THR A 186 6.87 -3.37 -16.20
CA THR A 186 7.91 -2.49 -15.64
C THR A 186 7.35 -1.79 -14.40
N GLY A 187 7.95 -2.05 -13.24
CA GLY A 187 7.56 -1.47 -11.98
C GLY A 187 8.39 -0.24 -11.59
N PHE A 188 8.37 0.07 -10.29
CA PHE A 188 9.10 1.19 -9.69
C PHE A 188 10.60 1.16 -10.03
N ALA A 189 11.18 2.34 -10.34
CA ALA A 189 12.60 2.48 -10.72
C ALA A 189 13.05 1.60 -11.91
N GLY A 190 12.11 1.23 -12.79
CA GLY A 190 12.38 0.36 -13.93
C GLY A 190 12.63 -1.10 -13.55
N ILE A 191 12.31 -1.52 -12.33
CA ILE A 191 12.48 -2.89 -11.85
C ILE A 191 11.29 -3.72 -12.34
N PRO A 192 11.50 -4.86 -13.04
CA PRO A 192 10.39 -5.70 -13.48
C PRO A 192 9.60 -6.27 -12.29
N VAL A 193 8.27 -6.24 -12.37
CA VAL A 193 7.36 -6.90 -11.42
C VAL A 193 7.37 -8.39 -11.73
N ARG A 194 7.95 -9.21 -10.83
CA ARG A 194 8.10 -10.66 -11.08
C ARG A 194 7.90 -11.54 -9.85
N ASP A 195 8.44 -11.15 -8.71
CA ASP A 195 8.51 -11.97 -7.51
C ASP A 195 7.58 -11.43 -6.44
N GLU A 196 7.00 -12.32 -5.64
CA GLU A 196 6.26 -11.94 -4.44
C GLU A 196 7.18 -12.02 -3.21
N LEU A 197 7.30 -10.92 -2.47
CA LEU A 197 7.98 -10.86 -1.18
C LEU A 197 6.93 -11.02 -0.07
N ARG A 198 7.05 -12.09 0.74
CA ARG A 198 6.12 -12.37 1.84
C ARG A 198 6.73 -11.96 3.17
N LEU A 199 6.02 -11.13 3.92
CA LEU A 199 6.45 -10.66 5.23
C LEU A 199 5.42 -10.98 6.31
N GLU A 200 5.91 -11.20 7.54
CA GLU A 200 5.08 -11.46 8.71
C GLU A 200 5.47 -10.60 9.90
N ARG A 201 4.50 -10.24 10.73
CA ARG A 201 4.72 -9.61 12.03
C ARG A 201 3.84 -10.28 13.08
N ARG A 202 4.46 -10.73 14.18
CA ARG A 202 3.72 -11.22 15.36
C ARG A 202 3.01 -10.06 16.08
N LEU A 203 1.80 -10.32 16.56
CA LEU A 203 0.93 -9.33 17.22
C LEU A 203 1.16 -9.19 18.72
#